data_AF-A0A3N5LMN1-F1
#
_entry.id   AF-A0A3N5LMN1-F1
#
_cell.length_a   1.000
_cell.length_b   1.000
_cell.length_c   1.000
_cell.angle_alpha   90.00
_cell.angle_beta   90.00
_cell.angle_gamma   90.00
#
_symmetry.space_group_name_H-M   'P 1'
#
loop_
_entity.id
_entity.type
_entity.pdbx_description
1 polymer ?
#
loop_
_entity_poly.entity_id
_entity_poly.type
_entity_poly.pdbx_seq_one_letter_code
_entity_poly.pdbx_strand_id
1 'polypeptide(L)'
;MKLRPYLFIGLSVLLVFSVMTTALAQDPVKPPEGVTPESDWLYAKHLEQVQGTIMKEADPNLRVQKLENFTKKLPPQAKILPYMESFFLQTAEELQKAGKTQEANAVMAKVVELFPNSPTVKTQQFMTAFQNKDYPKAITLGEELNAANPNPQMTAMLAQAYMATSNGPKAAEYSQKILEASGPKDGAFYLLWLAEYNNAQKNVPKALEYYSTFLQTFPEDAPPQGWAPDVWNRHKATAYALKAGQAYAAKDCATATQNFEQSLKFAPKNDTAYLMIGMCQWRAQQLDQAEQSFIKAVAIGGPASTKAREYLEQIWKPRHNGTVDGLDAAVAKAKTDLKL
;
A
#
# COMPACT_ATOMS: atom_id res chain seq x y z
N MET A 1 98.07 -14.50 -27.59
CA MET A 1 97.52 -14.27 -28.95
C MET A 1 96.41 -15.30 -29.19
N LYS A 2 95.16 -14.82 -29.23
CA LYS A 2 93.93 -15.33 -29.88
C LYS A 2 93.52 -16.84 -29.87
N LEU A 3 92.27 -17.04 -29.39
CA LEU A 3 91.18 -17.97 -29.83
C LEU A 3 91.37 -19.49 -29.59
N ARG A 4 90.40 -20.33 -29.18
CA ARG A 4 88.97 -20.31 -28.76
C ARG A 4 88.71 -21.68 -28.07
N PRO A 5 87.64 -21.84 -27.27
CA PRO A 5 86.79 -23.03 -27.48
C PRO A 5 85.29 -22.75 -27.48
N TYR A 6 84.59 -23.76 -28.01
CA TYR A 6 83.22 -23.79 -28.50
C TYR A 6 82.13 -23.74 -27.41
N LEU A 7 81.03 -23.07 -27.76
CA LEU A 7 79.71 -23.15 -27.12
C LEU A 7 79.13 -24.57 -27.26
N PHE A 8 78.64 -25.12 -26.15
CA PHE A 8 77.60 -26.15 -26.14
C PHE A 8 76.33 -25.52 -25.51
N ILE A 9 75.29 -25.33 -26.30
CA ILE A 9 73.94 -24.99 -25.82
C ILE A 9 73.09 -26.25 -26.02
N GLY A 10 72.66 -26.88 -24.92
CA GLY A 10 71.68 -27.95 -24.93
C GLY A 10 70.27 -27.37 -25.11
N LEU A 11 69.57 -27.83 -26.14
CA LEU A 11 68.19 -27.48 -26.42
C LEU A 11 67.27 -28.56 -25.84
N SER A 12 66.59 -28.27 -24.74
CA SER A 12 65.53 -29.13 -24.18
C SER A 12 64.20 -28.76 -24.84
N VAL A 13 63.69 -29.64 -25.70
CA VAL A 13 62.36 -29.50 -26.32
C VAL A 13 61.30 -29.91 -25.28
N LEU A 14 60.58 -28.93 -24.74
CA LEU A 14 59.38 -29.15 -23.92
C LEU A 14 58.17 -29.16 -24.85
N LEU A 15 57.62 -30.36 -25.06
CA LEU A 15 56.37 -30.62 -25.75
C LEU A 15 55.20 -30.12 -24.88
N VAL A 16 54.58 -29.00 -25.29
CA VAL A 16 53.32 -28.52 -24.71
C VAL A 16 52.18 -29.30 -25.36
N PHE A 17 51.61 -30.27 -24.64
CA PHE A 17 50.34 -30.89 -25.01
C PHE A 17 49.20 -29.89 -24.75
N SER A 18 48.70 -29.25 -25.81
CA SER A 18 47.42 -28.54 -25.78
C SER A 18 46.29 -29.56 -25.83
N VAL A 19 45.81 -30.00 -24.67
CA VAL A 19 44.54 -30.72 -24.59
C VAL A 19 43.43 -29.67 -24.72
N MET A 20 42.85 -29.55 -25.92
CA MET A 20 41.53 -28.94 -26.09
C MET A 20 40.51 -29.88 -25.45
N THR A 21 40.24 -29.69 -24.16
CA THR A 21 38.98 -30.16 -23.59
C THR A 21 37.90 -29.17 -24.02
N THR A 22 36.90 -29.66 -24.74
CA THR A 22 35.60 -29.00 -24.86
C THR A 22 35.01 -28.91 -23.46
N ALA A 23 35.35 -27.86 -22.73
CA ALA A 23 34.93 -27.62 -21.37
C ALA A 23 33.44 -27.26 -21.35
N LEU A 24 32.60 -28.29 -21.26
CA LEU A 24 31.40 -28.19 -20.41
C LEU A 24 31.86 -27.52 -19.12
N ALA A 25 31.18 -26.45 -18.72
CA ALA A 25 31.57 -25.53 -17.64
C ALA A 25 32.42 -26.21 -16.55
N GLN A 26 33.60 -25.65 -16.25
CA GLN A 26 34.44 -26.16 -15.16
C GLN A 26 33.58 -26.33 -13.91
N ASP A 27 33.59 -27.53 -13.34
CA ASP A 27 32.87 -27.82 -12.09
C ASP A 27 33.21 -26.77 -11.04
N PRO A 28 32.27 -26.43 -10.13
CA PRO A 28 32.57 -25.53 -9.02
C PRO A 28 33.83 -26.00 -8.29
N VAL A 29 34.76 -25.06 -8.04
CA VAL A 29 35.97 -25.33 -7.27
C VAL A 29 35.58 -26.01 -5.97
N LYS A 30 36.27 -27.11 -5.62
CA LYS A 30 36.06 -27.80 -4.36
C LYS A 30 36.92 -27.15 -3.26
N PRO A 31 36.42 -27.03 -2.03
CA PRO A 31 37.22 -26.51 -0.94
C PRO A 31 38.37 -27.48 -0.60
N PRO A 32 39.56 -26.97 -0.22
CA PRO A 32 40.59 -27.79 0.38
C PRO A 32 40.16 -28.29 1.77
N GLU A 33 40.90 -29.25 2.31
CA GLU A 33 40.62 -29.81 3.64
C GLU A 33 40.57 -28.70 4.70
N GLY A 34 39.56 -28.74 5.58
CA GLY A 34 39.35 -27.73 6.62
C GLY A 34 38.60 -26.46 6.18
N VAL A 35 38.29 -26.29 4.89
CA VAL A 35 37.51 -25.15 4.39
C VAL A 35 36.05 -25.57 4.18
N THR A 36 35.11 -24.84 4.77
CA THR A 36 33.68 -25.17 4.68
C THR A 36 33.02 -24.56 3.43
N PRO A 37 31.87 -25.10 2.97
CA PRO A 37 31.09 -24.54 1.86
C PRO A 37 30.64 -23.08 2.05
N GLU A 38 30.50 -22.63 3.30
CA GLU A 38 30.09 -21.29 3.68
C GLU A 38 31.26 -20.28 3.74
N SER A 39 32.50 -20.75 3.55
CA SER A 39 33.69 -19.92 3.70
C SER A 39 33.80 -18.80 2.67
N ASP A 40 34.36 -17.67 3.09
CA ASP A 40 34.64 -16.53 2.19
C ASP A 40 35.64 -16.89 1.08
N TRP A 41 36.59 -17.77 1.39
CA TRP A 41 37.54 -18.27 0.41
C TRP A 41 36.83 -19.00 -0.74
N LEU A 42 35.92 -19.92 -0.41
CA LEU A 42 35.23 -20.69 -1.43
C LEU A 42 34.26 -19.81 -2.21
N TYR A 43 33.56 -18.90 -1.52
CA TYR A 43 32.73 -17.87 -2.16
C TYR A 43 33.52 -17.06 -3.20
N ALA A 44 34.71 -16.56 -2.85
CA ALA A 44 35.55 -15.79 -3.77
C ALA A 44 35.98 -16.62 -4.99
N LYS A 45 36.31 -17.90 -4.80
CA LYS A 45 36.68 -18.80 -5.90
C LYS A 45 35.51 -19.10 -6.83
N HIS A 46 34.33 -19.37 -6.29
CA HIS A 46 33.13 -19.56 -7.10
C HIS A 46 32.77 -18.27 -7.85
N LEU A 47 32.87 -17.12 -7.20
CA LEU A 47 32.57 -15.83 -7.82
C LEU A 47 33.52 -15.53 -8.97
N GLU A 48 34.83 -15.81 -8.79
CA GLU A 48 35.85 -15.72 -9.83
C GLU A 48 35.52 -16.63 -11.03
N GLN A 49 35.09 -17.88 -10.81
CA GLN A 49 34.68 -18.76 -11.90
C GLN A 49 33.45 -18.22 -12.66
N VAL A 50 32.45 -17.74 -11.93
CA VAL A 50 31.20 -17.24 -12.52
C VAL A 50 31.46 -15.96 -13.30
N GLN A 51 32.06 -14.93 -12.69
CA GLN A 51 32.30 -13.64 -13.34
C GLN A 51 33.44 -13.68 -14.35
N GLY A 52 34.52 -14.39 -14.03
CA GLY A 52 35.75 -14.42 -14.81
C GLY A 52 35.68 -15.33 -16.04
N THR A 53 34.81 -16.33 -16.02
CA THR A 53 34.72 -17.36 -17.06
C THR A 53 33.30 -17.50 -17.61
N ILE A 54 32.30 -17.77 -16.77
CA ILE A 54 30.94 -18.08 -17.25
C ILE A 54 30.29 -16.85 -17.87
N MET A 55 30.26 -15.72 -17.17
CA MET A 55 29.61 -14.48 -17.63
C MET A 55 30.32 -13.82 -18.81
N LYS A 56 31.57 -14.20 -19.11
CA LYS A 56 32.30 -13.77 -20.32
C LYS A 56 31.95 -14.59 -21.56
N GLU A 57 31.15 -15.65 -21.42
CA GLU A 57 30.62 -16.39 -22.58
C GLU A 57 29.77 -15.46 -23.43
N ALA A 58 30.10 -15.34 -24.72
CA ALA A 58 29.46 -14.42 -25.64
C ALA A 58 28.08 -14.91 -26.08
N ASP A 59 27.89 -16.23 -26.18
CA ASP A 59 26.58 -16.82 -26.48
C ASP A 59 25.72 -16.89 -25.20
N PRO A 60 24.60 -16.13 -25.12
CA PRO A 60 23.72 -16.14 -23.95
C PRO A 60 23.13 -17.52 -23.63
N ASN A 61 22.85 -18.34 -24.65
CA ASN A 61 22.27 -19.67 -24.43
C ASN A 61 23.29 -20.60 -23.79
N LEU A 62 24.52 -20.58 -24.29
CA LEU A 62 25.63 -21.34 -23.69
C LEU A 62 25.97 -20.81 -22.29
N ARG A 63 25.92 -19.49 -22.09
CA ARG A 63 26.10 -18.86 -20.77
C ARG A 63 25.07 -19.39 -19.76
N VAL A 64 23.78 -19.41 -20.12
CA VAL A 64 22.70 -19.89 -19.26
C VAL A 64 22.88 -21.37 -18.94
N GLN A 65 23.25 -22.21 -19.91
CA GLN A 65 23.55 -23.62 -19.66
C GLN A 65 24.74 -23.80 -18.69
N LYS A 66 25.80 -22.98 -18.85
CA LYS A 66 26.95 -22.99 -17.94
C LYS A 66 26.55 -22.56 -16.52
N LEU A 67 25.74 -21.51 -16.38
CA LEU A 67 25.20 -21.06 -15.09
C LEU A 67 24.33 -22.15 -14.44
N GLU A 68 23.40 -22.75 -15.19
CA GLU A 68 22.53 -23.83 -14.69
C GLU A 68 23.33 -25.02 -14.18
N ASN A 69 24.29 -25.49 -14.98
CA ASN A 69 25.16 -26.60 -14.60
C ASN A 69 26.01 -26.27 -13.38
N PHE A 70 26.54 -25.06 -13.29
CA PHE A 70 27.30 -24.60 -12.14
C PHE A 70 26.42 -24.58 -10.89
N THR A 71 25.23 -23.95 -10.96
CA THR A 71 24.28 -23.87 -9.85
C THR A 71 23.84 -25.25 -9.35
N LYS A 72 23.49 -26.19 -10.24
CA LYS A 72 23.05 -27.54 -9.87
C LYS A 72 24.14 -28.36 -9.16
N LYS A 73 25.42 -28.01 -9.33
CA LYS A 73 26.57 -28.69 -8.73
C LYS A 73 27.08 -28.03 -7.45
N LEU A 74 26.58 -26.86 -7.09
CA LEU A 74 26.96 -26.20 -5.84
C LEU A 74 26.40 -26.96 -4.63
N PRO A 75 27.17 -27.06 -3.53
CA PRO A 75 26.62 -27.48 -2.24
C PRO A 75 25.42 -26.60 -1.83
N PRO A 76 24.36 -27.14 -1.19
CA PRO A 76 23.22 -26.35 -0.74
C PRO A 76 23.57 -25.20 0.20
N GLN A 77 24.65 -25.36 0.98
CA GLN A 77 25.15 -24.35 1.92
C GLN A 77 26.17 -23.40 1.29
N ALA A 78 26.48 -23.55 -0.01
CA ALA A 78 27.46 -22.71 -0.67
C ALA A 78 27.06 -21.23 -0.55
N LYS A 79 27.96 -20.41 -0.02
CA LYS A 79 27.68 -18.99 0.23
C LYS A 79 27.32 -18.19 -1.04
N ILE A 80 27.76 -18.66 -2.22
CA ILE A 80 27.42 -18.03 -3.50
C ILE A 80 25.98 -18.32 -3.96
N LEU A 81 25.34 -19.39 -3.48
CA LEU A 81 24.06 -19.88 -3.99
C LEU A 81 22.96 -18.80 -4.03
N PRO A 82 22.75 -17.97 -2.97
CA PRO A 82 21.74 -16.91 -3.00
C PRO A 82 22.02 -15.82 -4.05
N TYR A 83 23.27 -15.67 -4.48
CA TYR A 83 23.69 -14.68 -5.47
C TYR A 83 23.61 -15.21 -6.90
N MET A 84 23.49 -16.52 -7.09
CA MET A 84 23.51 -17.14 -8.42
C MET A 84 22.37 -16.63 -9.31
N GLU A 85 21.19 -16.36 -8.74
CA GLU A 85 20.06 -15.78 -9.45
C GLU A 85 20.43 -14.51 -10.22
N SER A 86 21.22 -13.62 -9.62
CA SER A 86 21.57 -12.32 -10.21
C SER A 86 22.25 -12.44 -11.58
N PHE A 87 23.03 -13.51 -11.80
CA PHE A 87 23.70 -13.77 -13.08
C PHE A 87 22.74 -14.24 -14.17
N PHE A 88 21.71 -15.01 -13.79
CA PHE A 88 20.62 -15.36 -14.71
C PHE A 88 19.81 -14.12 -15.07
N LEU A 89 19.45 -13.30 -14.07
CA LEU A 89 18.70 -12.06 -14.28
C LEU A 89 19.47 -11.08 -15.18
N GLN A 90 20.77 -10.92 -14.98
CA GLN A 90 21.62 -10.10 -15.84
C GLN A 90 21.56 -10.59 -17.30
N THR A 91 21.64 -11.91 -17.51
CA THR A 91 21.58 -12.49 -18.86
C THR A 91 20.19 -12.31 -19.48
N ALA A 92 19.12 -12.48 -18.71
CA ALA A 92 17.75 -12.22 -19.16
C ALA A 92 17.55 -10.75 -19.55
N GLU A 93 18.09 -9.81 -18.76
CA GLU A 93 18.01 -8.37 -19.04
C GLU A 93 18.76 -8.00 -20.33
N GLU A 94 19.96 -8.55 -20.54
CA GLU A 94 20.73 -8.36 -21.78
C GLU A 94 19.95 -8.86 -23.01
N LEU A 95 19.37 -10.06 -22.93
CA LEU A 95 18.52 -10.64 -23.98
C LEU A 95 17.29 -9.77 -24.24
N GLN A 96 16.64 -9.26 -23.20
CA GLN A 96 15.48 -8.39 -23.32
C GLN A 96 15.83 -7.07 -24.01
N LYS A 97 16.97 -6.45 -23.65
CA LYS A 97 17.47 -5.22 -24.32
C LYS A 97 17.81 -5.45 -25.78
N ALA A 98 18.24 -6.67 -26.13
CA ALA A 98 18.48 -7.09 -27.52
C ALA A 98 17.19 -7.44 -28.29
N GLY A 99 16.00 -7.28 -27.70
CA GLY A 99 14.71 -7.63 -28.32
C GLY A 99 14.42 -9.13 -28.38
N LYS A 100 15.24 -9.96 -27.74
CA LYS A 100 15.13 -11.43 -27.74
C LYS A 100 14.21 -11.92 -26.62
N THR A 101 12.96 -11.46 -26.63
CA THR A 101 12.02 -11.67 -25.53
C THR A 101 11.73 -13.14 -25.21
N GLN A 102 11.66 -14.03 -26.21
CA GLN A 102 11.44 -15.46 -25.96
C GLN A 102 12.62 -16.12 -25.22
N GLU A 103 13.86 -15.77 -25.61
CA GLU A 103 15.06 -16.26 -24.93
C GLU A 103 15.13 -15.73 -23.49
N ALA A 104 14.86 -14.44 -23.29
CA ALA A 104 14.79 -13.84 -21.95
C ALA A 104 13.77 -14.54 -21.06
N ASN A 105 12.58 -14.84 -21.59
CA ASN A 105 11.54 -15.58 -20.87
C ASN A 105 11.97 -17.01 -20.51
N ALA A 106 12.73 -17.69 -21.38
CA ALA A 106 13.28 -19.01 -21.08
C ALA A 106 14.29 -18.95 -19.92
N VAL A 107 15.11 -17.89 -19.84
CA VAL A 107 16.01 -17.66 -18.70
C VAL A 107 15.21 -17.41 -17.42
N MET A 108 14.13 -16.63 -17.48
CA MET A 108 13.26 -16.41 -16.33
C MET A 108 12.59 -17.70 -15.84
N ALA A 109 12.22 -18.62 -16.75
CA ALA A 109 11.72 -19.94 -16.37
C ALA A 109 12.77 -20.75 -15.59
N LYS A 110 14.05 -20.63 -15.96
CA LYS A 110 15.17 -21.23 -15.20
C LYS A 110 15.34 -20.61 -13.83
N VAL A 111 15.14 -19.30 -13.70
CA VAL A 111 15.15 -18.64 -12.38
C VAL A 111 14.08 -19.22 -11.46
N VAL A 112 12.87 -19.43 -11.97
CA VAL A 112 11.77 -20.05 -11.20
C VAL A 112 12.10 -21.51 -10.83
N GLU A 113 12.69 -22.29 -11.74
CA GLU A 113 13.09 -23.69 -11.50
C GLU A 113 14.18 -23.79 -10.42
N LEU A 114 15.24 -23.00 -10.56
CA LEU A 114 16.47 -23.13 -9.76
C LEU A 114 16.40 -22.38 -8.43
N PHE A 115 15.65 -21.29 -8.37
CA PHE A 115 15.58 -20.41 -7.21
C PHE A 115 14.13 -20.13 -6.79
N PRO A 116 13.33 -21.16 -6.46
CA PRO A 116 11.89 -20.98 -6.18
C PRO A 116 11.59 -20.08 -4.97
N ASN A 117 12.59 -19.82 -4.12
CA ASN A 117 12.50 -18.96 -2.94
C ASN A 117 13.30 -17.66 -3.06
N SER A 118 13.72 -17.28 -4.26
CA SER A 118 14.46 -16.04 -4.48
C SER A 118 13.59 -14.79 -4.33
N PRO A 119 14.17 -13.59 -4.12
CA PRO A 119 13.40 -12.35 -4.07
C PRO A 119 12.54 -12.10 -5.32
N THR A 120 13.05 -12.39 -6.52
CA THR A 120 12.29 -12.18 -7.77
C THR A 120 11.09 -13.11 -7.84
N VAL A 121 11.29 -14.40 -7.55
CA VAL A 121 10.22 -15.39 -7.60
C VAL A 121 9.19 -15.13 -6.50
N LYS A 122 9.64 -14.80 -5.29
CA LYS A 122 8.75 -14.38 -4.19
C LYS A 122 7.95 -13.14 -4.55
N THR A 123 8.55 -12.16 -5.23
CA THR A 123 7.83 -10.97 -5.73
C THR A 123 6.75 -11.37 -6.72
N GLN A 124 7.04 -12.25 -7.69
CA GLN A 124 6.02 -12.74 -8.62
C GLN A 124 4.90 -13.51 -7.91
N GLN A 125 5.25 -14.37 -6.95
CA GLN A 125 4.27 -15.11 -6.14
C GLN A 125 3.41 -14.17 -5.30
N PHE A 126 3.99 -13.12 -4.72
CA PHE A 126 3.29 -12.07 -4.00
C PHE A 126 2.27 -11.37 -4.91
N MET A 127 2.71 -10.90 -6.08
CA MET A 127 1.85 -10.19 -7.03
C MET A 127 0.68 -11.10 -7.48
N THR A 128 0.98 -12.37 -7.75
CA THR A 128 -0.02 -13.37 -8.15
C THR A 128 -1.02 -13.65 -7.02
N ALA A 129 -0.53 -13.82 -5.79
CA ALA A 129 -1.39 -14.04 -4.62
C ALA A 129 -2.31 -12.83 -4.40
N PHE A 130 -1.79 -11.61 -4.50
CA PHE A 130 -2.57 -10.39 -4.36
C PHE A 130 -3.65 -10.28 -5.45
N GLN A 131 -3.30 -10.52 -6.72
CA GLN A 131 -4.25 -10.51 -7.84
C GLN A 131 -5.36 -11.56 -7.68
N ASN A 132 -5.01 -12.75 -7.20
CA ASN A 132 -5.95 -13.83 -6.92
C ASN A 132 -6.73 -13.64 -5.60
N LYS A 133 -6.52 -12.51 -4.89
CA LYS A 133 -7.11 -12.21 -3.59
C LYS A 133 -6.79 -13.23 -2.49
N ASP A 134 -5.70 -13.99 -2.67
CA ASP A 134 -5.09 -14.79 -1.61
C ASP A 134 -4.28 -13.87 -0.70
N TYR A 135 -5.01 -13.02 0.03
CA TYR A 135 -4.43 -12.01 0.91
C TYR A 135 -3.56 -12.60 2.02
N PRO A 136 -3.89 -13.74 2.65
CA PRO A 136 -2.99 -14.36 3.63
C PRO A 136 -1.60 -14.65 3.05
N LYS A 137 -1.53 -15.29 1.87
CA LYS A 137 -0.25 -15.57 1.22
C LYS A 137 0.46 -14.30 0.75
N ALA A 138 -0.29 -13.34 0.20
CA ALA A 138 0.25 -12.04 -0.18
C ALA A 138 0.84 -11.29 1.02
N ILE A 139 0.20 -11.34 2.19
CA ILE A 139 0.73 -10.71 3.41
C ILE A 139 2.05 -11.38 3.81
N THR A 140 2.09 -12.71 3.93
CA THR A 140 3.32 -13.41 4.35
C THR A 140 4.50 -13.12 3.42
N LEU A 141 4.30 -13.23 2.10
CA LEU A 141 5.37 -12.95 1.13
C LEU A 141 5.72 -11.46 1.08
N GLY A 142 4.72 -10.59 1.10
CA GLY A 142 4.92 -9.14 0.99
C GLY A 142 5.65 -8.57 2.19
N GLU A 143 5.36 -9.03 3.42
CA GLU A 143 6.08 -8.58 4.61
C GLU A 143 7.55 -8.98 4.58
N GLU A 144 7.87 -10.19 4.16
CA GLU A 144 9.24 -10.65 4.00
C GLU A 144 9.99 -9.79 2.97
N LEU A 145 9.38 -9.57 1.80
CA LEU A 145 9.96 -8.77 0.72
C LEU A 145 10.15 -7.31 1.14
N ASN A 146 9.15 -6.72 1.79
CA ASN A 146 9.17 -5.32 2.19
C ASN A 146 10.13 -5.06 3.37
N ALA A 147 10.37 -6.05 4.23
CA ALA A 147 11.40 -5.95 5.28
C ALA A 147 12.82 -5.96 4.69
N ALA A 148 13.05 -6.73 3.62
CA ALA A 148 14.35 -6.79 2.96
C ALA A 148 14.63 -5.56 2.08
N ASN A 149 13.63 -5.12 1.31
CA ASN A 149 13.75 -3.94 0.45
C ASN A 149 12.41 -3.17 0.41
N PRO A 150 12.24 -2.15 1.28
CA PRO A 150 11.01 -1.38 1.34
C PRO A 150 10.65 -0.74 0.00
N ASN A 151 9.42 -0.98 -0.46
CA ASN A 151 8.91 -0.43 -1.73
C ASN A 151 7.53 0.21 -1.48
N PRO A 152 7.29 1.47 -1.91
CA PRO A 152 5.98 2.12 -1.77
C PRO A 152 4.82 1.34 -2.39
N GLN A 153 5.01 0.73 -3.57
CA GLN A 153 3.97 -0.06 -4.22
C GLN A 153 3.63 -1.33 -3.42
N MET A 154 4.66 -2.02 -2.92
CA MET A 154 4.50 -3.18 -2.05
C MET A 154 3.79 -2.80 -0.74
N THR A 155 4.18 -1.68 -0.14
CA THR A 155 3.57 -1.11 1.08
C THR A 155 2.09 -0.82 0.85
N ALA A 156 1.73 -0.25 -0.30
CA ALA A 156 0.36 0.01 -0.71
C ALA A 156 -0.48 -1.27 -0.85
N MET A 157 0.09 -2.30 -1.47
CA MET A 157 -0.57 -3.60 -1.61
C MET A 157 -0.72 -4.32 -0.26
N LEU A 158 0.28 -4.24 0.62
CA LEU A 158 0.19 -4.77 1.99
C LEU A 158 -0.92 -4.06 2.79
N ALA A 159 -0.99 -2.73 2.73
CA ALA A 159 -2.07 -1.99 3.37
C ALA A 159 -3.44 -2.50 2.88
N GLN A 160 -3.64 -2.64 1.57
CA GLN A 160 -4.88 -3.14 0.98
C GLN A 160 -5.19 -4.59 1.37
N ALA A 161 -4.17 -5.47 1.42
CA ALA A 161 -4.35 -6.86 1.84
C ALA A 161 -4.77 -6.95 3.32
N TYR A 162 -4.20 -6.09 4.18
CA TYR A 162 -4.61 -5.99 5.58
C TYR A 162 -6.01 -5.40 5.74
N MET A 163 -6.41 -4.43 4.91
CA MET A 163 -7.77 -3.92 4.88
C MET A 163 -8.76 -5.03 4.49
N ALA A 164 -8.46 -5.80 3.45
CA ALA A 164 -9.32 -6.87 2.97
C ALA A 164 -9.47 -8.04 3.97
N THR A 165 -8.44 -8.28 4.79
CA THR A 165 -8.47 -9.28 5.87
C THR A 165 -8.97 -8.73 7.20
N SER A 166 -9.50 -7.50 7.21
CA SER A 166 -10.02 -6.81 8.40
C SER A 166 -9.00 -6.66 9.54
N ASN A 167 -7.71 -6.73 9.25
CA ASN A 167 -6.66 -6.43 10.22
C ASN A 167 -6.42 -4.91 10.27
N GLY A 168 -7.35 -4.22 10.93
CA GLY A 168 -7.34 -2.77 11.08
C GLY A 168 -6.02 -2.18 11.61
N PRO A 169 -5.42 -2.73 12.69
CA PRO A 169 -4.17 -2.21 13.22
C PRO A 169 -3.01 -2.23 12.21
N LYS A 170 -2.82 -3.34 11.49
CA LYS A 170 -1.77 -3.43 10.47
C LYS A 170 -2.10 -2.59 9.24
N ALA A 171 -3.36 -2.58 8.80
CA ALA A 171 -3.80 -1.70 7.72
C ALA A 171 -3.52 -0.23 8.05
N ALA A 172 -3.74 0.20 9.30
CA ALA A 172 -3.43 1.55 9.76
C ALA A 172 -1.92 1.83 9.74
N GLU A 173 -1.09 0.91 10.25
CA GLU A 173 0.37 1.02 10.23
C GLU A 173 0.90 1.25 8.80
N TYR A 174 0.51 0.39 7.85
CA TYR A 174 0.96 0.51 6.46
C TYR A 174 0.35 1.72 5.75
N SER A 175 -0.90 2.08 6.04
CA SER A 175 -1.54 3.31 5.51
C SER A 175 -0.77 4.56 5.93
N GLN A 176 -0.30 4.60 7.18
CA GLN A 176 0.48 5.73 7.69
C GLN A 176 1.84 5.82 6.98
N LYS A 177 2.54 4.70 6.80
CA LYS A 177 3.82 4.69 6.04
C LYS A 177 3.66 5.23 4.62
N ILE A 178 2.54 4.93 3.97
CA ILE A 178 2.24 5.45 2.63
C ILE A 178 2.04 6.97 2.69
N LEU A 179 1.25 7.47 3.65
CA LEU A 179 1.05 8.90 3.82
C LEU A 179 2.34 9.67 4.12
N GLU A 180 3.24 9.09 4.92
CA GLU A 180 4.55 9.68 5.20
C GLU A 180 5.43 9.76 3.95
N ALA A 181 5.34 8.75 3.07
CA ALA A 181 6.13 8.69 1.85
C ALA A 181 5.56 9.53 0.69
N SER A 182 4.24 9.57 0.51
CA SER A 182 3.59 10.22 -0.65
C SER A 182 2.95 11.56 -0.32
N GLY A 183 2.78 11.88 0.96
CA GLY A 183 1.99 13.02 1.41
C GLY A 183 0.48 12.83 1.27
N PRO A 184 -0.31 13.78 1.80
CA PRO A 184 -1.76 13.64 1.96
C PRO A 184 -2.55 13.70 0.65
N LYS A 185 -2.01 14.37 -0.38
CA LYS A 185 -2.68 14.49 -1.68
C LYS A 185 -2.63 13.18 -2.46
N ASP A 186 -1.45 12.60 -2.60
CA ASP A 186 -1.26 11.35 -3.34
C ASP A 186 -1.69 10.14 -2.51
N GLY A 187 -1.63 10.24 -1.18
CA GLY A 187 -2.11 9.21 -0.25
C GLY A 187 -3.56 9.40 0.21
N ALA A 188 -4.37 10.21 -0.46
CA ALA A 188 -5.70 10.61 0.00
C ALA A 188 -6.65 9.44 0.33
N PHE A 189 -6.55 8.32 -0.42
CA PHE A 189 -7.29 7.10 -0.09
C PHE A 189 -6.93 6.57 1.32
N TYR A 190 -5.64 6.47 1.62
CA TYR A 190 -5.14 5.99 2.91
C TYR A 190 -5.42 6.99 4.04
N LEU A 191 -5.41 8.29 3.73
CA LEU A 191 -5.81 9.36 4.67
C LEU A 191 -7.25 9.18 5.14
N LEU A 192 -8.18 9.00 4.19
CA LEU A 192 -9.59 8.80 4.50
C LEU A 192 -9.84 7.47 5.18
N TRP A 193 -9.17 6.40 4.74
CA TRP A 193 -9.27 5.11 5.41
C TRP A 193 -8.84 5.21 6.88
N LEU A 194 -7.73 5.89 7.17
CA LEU A 194 -7.27 6.14 8.54
C LEU A 194 -8.27 6.98 9.34
N ALA A 195 -8.88 7.99 8.73
CA ALA A 195 -9.91 8.81 9.36
C ALA A 195 -11.14 7.97 9.75
N GLU A 196 -11.64 7.14 8.82
CA GLU A 196 -12.77 6.24 9.06
C GLU A 196 -12.46 5.17 10.08
N TYR A 197 -11.30 4.53 9.98
CA TYR A 197 -10.85 3.53 10.93
C TYR A 197 -10.82 4.09 12.36
N ASN A 198 -10.20 5.26 12.56
CA ASN A 198 -10.16 5.90 13.88
C ASN A 198 -11.55 6.33 14.36
N ASN A 199 -12.42 6.80 13.45
CA ASN A 199 -13.80 7.16 13.80
C ASN A 199 -14.60 5.92 14.26
N ALA A 200 -14.46 4.79 13.56
CA ALA A 200 -15.09 3.53 13.94
C ALA A 200 -14.58 3.01 15.30
N GLN A 201 -13.29 3.20 15.60
CA GLN A 201 -12.70 2.93 16.91
C GLN A 201 -13.07 3.96 17.99
N LYS A 202 -13.94 4.94 17.69
CA LYS A 202 -14.31 6.05 18.57
C LYS A 202 -13.14 6.93 19.02
N ASN A 203 -12.00 6.86 18.33
CA ASN A 203 -10.87 7.76 18.52
C ASN A 203 -11.12 9.06 17.73
N VAL A 204 -12.10 9.84 18.19
CA VAL A 204 -12.54 11.09 17.57
C VAL A 204 -11.39 12.10 17.38
N PRO A 205 -10.47 12.31 18.35
CA PRO A 205 -9.34 13.22 18.14
C PRO A 205 -8.47 12.84 16.94
N LYS A 206 -8.11 11.56 16.81
CA LYS A 206 -7.27 11.10 15.69
C LYS A 206 -8.02 11.09 14.35
N ALA A 207 -9.30 10.72 14.37
CA ALA A 207 -10.15 10.83 13.19
C ALA A 207 -10.23 12.29 12.68
N LEU A 208 -10.38 13.24 13.59
CA LEU A 208 -10.43 14.67 13.28
C LEU A 208 -9.12 15.22 12.74
N GLU A 209 -7.98 14.72 13.20
CA GLU A 209 -6.68 15.05 12.63
C GLU A 209 -6.66 14.72 11.13
N TYR A 210 -6.95 13.46 10.77
CA TYR A 210 -6.95 13.01 9.37
C TYR A 210 -8.02 13.69 8.52
N TYR A 211 -9.25 13.85 9.03
CA TYR A 211 -10.30 14.58 8.33
C TYR A 211 -9.97 16.06 8.14
N SER A 212 -9.27 16.69 9.09
CA SER A 212 -8.82 18.07 8.95
C SER A 212 -7.75 18.20 7.89
N THR A 213 -6.77 17.29 7.87
CA THR A 213 -5.78 17.21 6.80
C THR A 213 -6.44 17.00 5.44
N PHE A 214 -7.47 16.16 5.36
CA PHE A 214 -8.24 15.95 4.13
C PHE A 214 -8.90 17.26 3.67
N LEU A 215 -9.63 17.96 4.55
CA LEU A 215 -10.28 19.23 4.21
C LEU A 215 -9.28 20.33 3.81
N GLN A 216 -8.08 20.35 4.39
CA GLN A 216 -7.03 21.31 4.03
C GLN A 216 -6.38 20.98 2.68
N THR A 217 -6.19 19.70 2.39
CA THR A 217 -5.60 19.22 1.13
C THR A 217 -6.55 19.43 -0.05
N PHE A 218 -7.85 19.40 0.24
CA PHE A 218 -8.94 19.41 -0.72
C PHE A 218 -9.99 20.49 -0.36
N PRO A 219 -9.64 21.78 -0.47
CA PRO A 219 -10.51 22.88 -0.03
C PRO A 219 -11.73 23.09 -0.93
N GLU A 220 -11.70 22.65 -2.18
CA GLU A 220 -12.74 22.89 -3.18
C GLU A 220 -14.05 22.18 -2.84
N ASP A 221 -15.20 22.71 -3.25
CA ASP A 221 -16.48 22.02 -2.99
C ASP A 221 -16.70 20.81 -3.92
N ALA A 222 -16.07 20.81 -5.10
CA ALA A 222 -16.18 19.74 -6.09
C ALA A 222 -15.07 18.69 -5.93
N PRO A 223 -15.36 17.40 -6.20
CA PRO A 223 -14.36 16.34 -6.13
C PRO A 223 -13.24 16.56 -7.17
N PRO A 224 -12.00 16.14 -6.88
CA PRO A 224 -10.94 16.09 -7.88
C PRO A 224 -11.28 15.05 -8.96
N GLN A 225 -10.63 15.17 -10.12
CA GLN A 225 -10.81 14.24 -11.23
C GLN A 225 -10.60 12.79 -10.79
N GLY A 226 -11.54 11.91 -11.16
CA GLY A 226 -11.50 10.48 -10.84
C GLY A 226 -12.17 10.10 -9.51
N TRP A 227 -12.61 11.08 -8.70
CA TRP A 227 -13.36 10.80 -7.47
C TRP A 227 -14.86 10.80 -7.73
N ALA A 228 -15.53 9.80 -7.17
CA ALA A 228 -16.99 9.74 -7.22
C ALA A 228 -17.56 10.85 -6.32
N PRO A 229 -18.51 11.69 -6.81
CA PRO A 229 -19.08 12.78 -6.03
C PRO A 229 -19.73 12.32 -4.72
N ASP A 230 -20.33 11.14 -4.67
CA ASP A 230 -20.96 10.60 -3.47
C ASP A 230 -19.94 10.25 -2.37
N VAL A 231 -18.80 9.66 -2.75
CA VAL A 231 -17.69 9.33 -1.84
C VAL A 231 -17.12 10.63 -1.26
N TRP A 232 -16.85 11.60 -2.13
CA TRP A 232 -16.39 12.93 -1.73
C TRP A 232 -17.33 13.64 -0.76
N ASN A 233 -18.62 13.73 -1.13
CA ASN A 233 -19.64 14.37 -0.31
C ASN A 233 -19.78 13.68 1.05
N ARG A 234 -19.74 12.35 1.08
CA ARG A 234 -19.81 11.59 2.34
C ARG A 234 -18.65 11.94 3.27
N HIS A 235 -17.41 11.90 2.79
CA HIS A 235 -16.26 12.20 3.65
C HIS A 235 -16.24 13.66 4.11
N LYS A 236 -16.58 14.62 3.24
CA LYS A 236 -16.71 16.04 3.65
C LYS A 236 -17.82 16.23 4.68
N ALA A 237 -18.99 15.63 4.45
CA ALA A 237 -20.10 15.68 5.41
C ALA A 237 -19.67 15.14 6.79
N THR A 238 -19.01 13.98 6.83
CA THR A 238 -18.53 13.37 8.07
C THR A 238 -17.44 14.22 8.74
N ALA A 239 -16.48 14.74 7.97
CA ALA A 239 -15.41 15.59 8.49
C ALA A 239 -15.98 16.84 9.20
N TYR A 240 -16.90 17.55 8.55
CA TYR A 240 -17.57 18.71 9.13
C TYR A 240 -18.47 18.35 10.31
N ALA A 241 -19.21 17.23 10.24
CA ALA A 241 -20.06 16.78 11.34
C ALA A 241 -19.24 16.43 12.60
N LEU A 242 -18.07 15.81 12.45
CA LEU A 242 -17.19 15.52 13.59
C LEU A 242 -16.62 16.81 14.20
N LYS A 243 -16.20 17.78 13.37
CA LYS A 243 -15.74 19.09 13.87
C LYS A 243 -16.86 19.80 14.64
N ALA A 244 -18.07 19.75 14.10
CA ALA A 244 -19.25 20.30 14.73
C ALA A 244 -19.56 19.63 16.08
N GLY A 245 -19.49 18.30 16.13
CA GLY A 245 -19.67 17.53 17.37
C GLY A 245 -18.65 17.87 18.45
N GLN A 246 -17.38 18.06 18.07
CA GLN A 246 -16.33 18.51 19.00
C GLN A 246 -16.62 19.91 19.55
N ALA A 247 -16.97 20.87 18.69
CA ALA A 247 -17.34 22.22 19.11
C ALA A 247 -18.59 22.22 20.02
N TYR A 248 -19.59 21.41 19.68
CA TYR A 248 -20.80 21.24 20.48
C TYR A 248 -20.50 20.68 21.88
N ALA A 249 -19.61 19.69 21.97
CA ALA A 249 -19.15 19.14 23.26
C ALA A 249 -18.38 20.19 24.08
N ALA A 250 -17.65 21.08 23.42
CA ALA A 250 -17.01 22.24 24.03
C ALA A 250 -17.98 23.40 24.36
N LYS A 251 -19.29 23.20 24.14
CA LYS A 251 -20.36 24.21 24.30
C LYS A 251 -20.24 25.42 23.37
N ASP A 252 -19.36 25.38 22.38
CA ASP A 252 -19.24 26.39 21.34
C ASP A 252 -20.32 26.17 20.27
N CYS A 253 -21.51 26.68 20.56
CA CYS A 253 -22.68 26.53 19.70
C CYS A 253 -22.53 27.28 18.36
N ALA A 254 -21.73 28.35 18.31
CA ALA A 254 -21.51 29.10 17.09
C ALA A 254 -20.69 28.29 16.09
N THR A 255 -19.53 27.79 16.52
CA THR A 255 -18.67 26.93 15.70
C THR A 255 -19.35 25.60 15.36
N ALA A 256 -20.11 25.02 16.30
CA ALA A 256 -20.88 23.80 16.05
C ALA A 256 -21.90 24.00 14.92
N THR A 257 -22.72 25.06 15.00
CA THR A 257 -23.75 25.36 13.99
C THR A 257 -23.11 25.57 12.61
N GLN A 258 -22.06 26.39 12.53
CA GLN A 258 -21.35 26.64 11.27
C GLN A 258 -20.84 25.34 10.62
N ASN A 259 -20.25 24.44 11.40
CA ASN A 259 -19.74 23.18 10.86
C ASN A 259 -20.87 22.19 10.51
N PHE A 260 -21.96 22.12 11.27
CA PHE A 260 -23.12 21.31 10.87
C PHE A 260 -23.75 21.82 9.58
N GLU A 261 -23.80 23.15 9.37
CA GLU A 261 -24.26 23.73 8.11
C GLU A 261 -23.33 23.37 6.94
N GLN A 262 -22.00 23.39 7.13
CA GLN A 262 -21.09 22.88 6.10
C GLN A 262 -21.33 21.40 5.81
N SER A 263 -21.57 20.57 6.84
CA SER A 263 -21.90 19.16 6.66
C SER A 263 -23.17 18.98 5.82
N LEU A 264 -24.21 19.77 6.08
CA LEU A 264 -25.49 19.73 5.38
C LEU A 264 -25.40 20.16 3.91
N LYS A 265 -24.38 20.92 3.49
CA LYS A 265 -24.13 21.19 2.06
C LYS A 265 -23.82 19.91 1.28
N PHE A 266 -23.12 18.97 1.90
CA PHE A 266 -22.70 17.72 1.28
C PHE A 266 -23.65 16.56 1.57
N ALA A 267 -24.32 16.58 2.74
CA ALA A 267 -25.32 15.60 3.14
C ALA A 267 -26.59 16.29 3.67
N PRO A 268 -27.45 16.84 2.80
CA PRO A 268 -28.62 17.63 3.22
C PRO A 268 -29.69 16.80 3.95
N LYS A 269 -29.63 15.47 3.86
CA LYS A 269 -30.56 14.53 4.51
C LYS A 269 -29.96 13.94 5.80
N ASN A 270 -29.33 14.79 6.62
CA ASN A 270 -28.72 14.41 7.90
C ASN A 270 -29.54 14.97 9.07
N ASP A 271 -30.37 14.13 9.67
CA ASP A 271 -31.25 14.50 10.78
C ASP A 271 -30.49 14.85 12.07
N THR A 272 -29.35 14.21 12.31
CA THR A 272 -28.50 14.45 13.47
C THR A 272 -27.92 15.86 13.42
N ALA A 273 -27.48 16.32 12.25
CA ALA A 273 -27.00 17.69 12.07
C ALA A 273 -28.11 18.72 12.38
N TYR A 274 -29.32 18.51 11.86
CA TYR A 274 -30.47 19.38 12.15
C TYR A 274 -30.87 19.35 13.64
N LEU A 275 -30.87 18.18 14.27
CA LEU A 275 -31.10 18.08 15.72
C LEU A 275 -30.08 18.90 16.50
N MET A 276 -28.78 18.77 16.20
CA MET A 276 -27.73 19.46 16.95
C MET A 276 -27.78 20.99 16.73
N ILE A 277 -28.08 21.46 15.52
CA ILE A 277 -28.34 22.89 15.25
C ILE A 277 -29.55 23.37 16.08
N GLY A 278 -30.66 22.64 16.05
CA GLY A 278 -31.85 22.96 16.83
C GLY A 278 -31.56 23.02 18.34
N MET A 279 -30.71 22.13 18.86
CA MET A 279 -30.27 22.14 20.25
C MET A 279 -29.44 23.40 20.59
N CYS A 280 -28.56 23.85 19.69
CA CYS A 280 -27.83 25.10 19.85
C CYS A 280 -28.78 26.30 19.90
N GLN A 281 -29.71 26.38 18.96
CA GLN A 281 -30.72 27.45 18.86
C GLN A 281 -31.65 27.46 20.09
N TRP A 282 -32.08 26.30 20.55
CA TRP A 282 -32.95 26.16 21.72
C TRP A 282 -32.25 26.67 22.99
N ARG A 283 -30.98 26.32 23.19
CA ARG A 283 -30.18 26.87 24.31
C ARG A 283 -30.01 28.39 24.22
N ALA A 284 -29.91 28.91 23.00
CA ALA A 284 -29.87 30.34 22.74
C ALA A 284 -31.24 31.04 22.82
N GLN A 285 -32.30 30.33 23.23
CA GLN A 285 -33.69 30.83 23.28
C GLN A 285 -34.25 31.27 21.92
N GLN A 286 -33.64 30.84 20.81
CA GLN A 286 -34.09 31.09 19.45
C GLN A 286 -35.15 30.06 19.04
N LEU A 287 -36.29 30.08 19.75
CA LEU A 287 -37.30 29.01 19.68
C LEU A 287 -37.88 28.81 18.27
N ASP A 288 -38.06 29.88 17.49
CA ASP A 288 -38.58 29.75 16.11
C ASP A 288 -37.60 29.02 15.19
N GLN A 289 -36.31 29.31 15.29
CA GLN A 289 -35.29 28.65 14.49
C GLN A 289 -35.10 27.20 14.94
N ALA A 290 -35.10 26.98 16.26
CA ALA A 290 -35.02 25.64 16.83
C ALA A 290 -36.16 24.74 16.36
N GLU A 291 -37.39 25.27 16.37
CA GLU A 291 -38.58 24.58 15.84
C GLU A 291 -38.37 24.12 14.39
N GLN A 292 -37.92 25.02 13.50
CA GLN A 292 -37.66 24.69 12.10
C GLN A 292 -36.57 23.61 11.93
N SER A 293 -35.50 23.69 12.71
CA SER A 293 -34.43 22.69 12.70
C SER A 293 -34.93 21.33 13.17
N PHE A 294 -35.72 21.27 14.25
CA PHE A 294 -36.29 20.01 14.72
C PHE A 294 -37.33 19.44 13.75
N ILE A 295 -38.15 20.27 13.11
CA ILE A 295 -39.08 19.84 12.05
C ILE A 295 -38.31 19.14 10.91
N LYS A 296 -37.20 19.72 10.45
CA LYS A 296 -36.36 19.11 9.40
C LYS A 296 -35.76 17.76 9.84
N ALA A 297 -35.27 17.66 11.07
CA ALA A 297 -34.78 16.39 11.62
C ALA A 297 -35.88 15.32 11.69
N VAL A 298 -37.09 15.70 12.13
CA VAL A 298 -38.25 14.81 12.16
C VAL A 298 -38.64 14.36 10.76
N ALA A 299 -38.69 15.30 9.80
CA ALA A 299 -39.03 15.04 8.41
C ALA A 299 -38.11 14.02 7.72
N ILE A 300 -36.80 14.10 7.99
CA ILE A 300 -35.80 13.14 7.47
C ILE A 300 -36.03 11.74 8.02
N GLY A 301 -36.48 11.61 9.27
CA GLY A 301 -36.84 10.31 9.84
C GLY A 301 -35.67 9.38 10.14
N GLY A 302 -34.46 9.92 10.38
CA GLY A 302 -33.29 9.14 10.75
C GLY A 302 -33.20 8.81 12.25
N PRO A 303 -32.01 8.36 12.73
CA PRO A 303 -31.80 7.95 14.13
C PRO A 303 -32.05 9.04 15.18
N ALA A 304 -31.93 10.31 14.82
CA ALA A 304 -32.15 11.46 15.69
C ALA A 304 -33.59 12.00 15.65
N SER A 305 -34.44 11.50 14.73
CA SER A 305 -35.81 11.99 14.51
C SER A 305 -36.69 11.91 15.77
N THR A 306 -36.68 10.78 16.49
CA THR A 306 -37.46 10.63 17.74
C THR A 306 -37.08 11.68 18.77
N LYS A 307 -35.78 11.88 19.00
CA LYS A 307 -35.28 12.88 19.94
C LYS A 307 -35.60 14.30 19.46
N ALA A 308 -35.52 14.57 18.17
CA ALA A 308 -35.94 15.86 17.61
C ALA A 308 -37.43 16.12 17.84
N ARG A 309 -38.28 15.09 17.71
CA ARG A 309 -39.72 15.21 17.99
C ARG A 309 -40.01 15.58 19.44
N GLU A 310 -39.29 15.00 20.39
CA GLU A 310 -39.43 15.34 21.82
C GLU A 310 -39.17 16.83 22.10
N TYR A 311 -38.12 17.40 21.51
CA TYR A 311 -37.82 18.84 21.65
C TYR A 311 -38.80 19.71 20.86
N LEU A 312 -39.20 19.26 19.67
CA LEU A 312 -40.19 19.96 18.86
C LEU A 312 -41.53 20.09 19.58
N GLU A 313 -42.02 19.03 20.21
CA GLU A 313 -43.28 19.07 20.96
C GLU A 313 -43.23 20.00 22.18
N GLN A 314 -42.07 20.15 22.82
CA GLN A 314 -41.88 21.11 23.91
C GLN A 314 -42.01 22.57 23.43
N ILE A 315 -41.70 22.86 22.17
CA ILE A 315 -41.90 24.19 21.57
C ILE A 315 -43.32 24.32 21.00
N TRP A 316 -43.79 23.27 20.32
CA TRP A 316 -45.05 23.27 19.57
C TRP A 316 -46.28 23.32 20.48
N LYS A 317 -46.36 22.45 21.49
CA LYS A 317 -47.55 22.32 22.35
C LYS A 317 -47.93 23.63 23.05
N PRO A 318 -47.01 24.38 23.68
CA PRO A 318 -47.34 25.67 24.26
C PRO A 318 -47.92 26.68 23.26
N ARG A 319 -47.54 26.58 21.98
CA ARG A 319 -48.02 27.45 20.90
C ARG A 319 -49.36 27.00 20.30
N HIS A 320 -49.78 25.75 20.58
CA HIS A 320 -50.94 25.10 19.96
C HIS A 320 -51.87 24.46 21.00
N ASN A 321 -52.18 25.19 22.08
CA ASN A 321 -53.14 24.79 23.12
C ASN A 321 -52.86 23.41 23.76
N GLY A 322 -51.58 23.02 23.87
CA GLY A 322 -51.18 21.73 24.43
C GLY A 322 -51.29 20.54 23.45
N THR A 323 -51.69 20.77 22.20
CA THR A 323 -51.88 19.73 21.18
C THR A 323 -50.71 19.65 20.20
N VAL A 324 -50.73 18.65 19.33
CA VAL A 324 -49.82 18.53 18.17
C VAL A 324 -50.50 18.89 16.85
N ASP A 325 -51.64 19.60 16.92
CA ASP A 325 -52.41 19.96 15.75
C ASP A 325 -51.56 20.81 14.79
N GLY A 326 -51.63 20.49 13.50
CA GLY A 326 -50.84 21.15 12.45
C GLY A 326 -49.38 20.67 12.33
N LEU A 327 -48.86 19.90 13.30
CA LEU A 327 -47.46 19.44 13.29
C LEU A 327 -47.15 18.53 12.10
N ASP A 328 -48.05 17.59 11.80
CA ASP A 328 -47.90 16.68 10.65
C ASP A 328 -47.85 17.44 9.32
N ALA A 329 -48.62 18.53 9.18
CA ALA A 329 -48.59 19.39 8.00
C ALA A 329 -47.25 20.15 7.89
N ALA A 330 -46.71 20.65 9.01
CA ALA A 330 -45.40 21.29 9.03
C ALA A 330 -44.27 20.30 8.66
N VAL A 331 -44.32 19.07 9.17
CA VAL A 331 -43.39 18.00 8.82
C VAL A 331 -43.52 17.62 7.33
N ALA A 332 -44.73 17.50 6.79
CA ALA A 332 -44.96 17.21 5.37
C ALA A 332 -44.41 18.32 4.46
N LYS A 333 -44.56 19.59 4.84
CA LYS A 333 -43.94 20.71 4.14
C LYS A 333 -42.41 20.58 4.14
N ALA A 334 -41.80 20.31 5.29
CA ALA A 334 -40.35 20.15 5.38
C ALA A 334 -39.82 18.96 4.56
N LYS A 335 -40.58 17.85 4.45
CA LYS A 335 -40.24 16.75 3.53
C LYS A 335 -40.17 17.22 2.08
N THR A 336 -41.13 18.05 1.66
CA THR A 336 -41.16 18.65 0.31
C THR A 336 -39.94 19.54 0.08
N ASP A 337 -39.63 20.43 1.03
CA ASP A 337 -38.47 21.34 0.94
C ASP A 337 -37.13 20.58 0.86
N LEU A 338 -37.03 19.43 1.55
CA LEU A 338 -35.86 18.54 1.57
C LEU A 338 -35.82 17.54 0.40
N LYS A 339 -36.84 17.54 -0.47
CA LYS A 339 -36.98 16.59 -1.59
C LYS A 339 -36.90 15.13 -1.12
N LEU A 340 -37.68 14.80 -0.09
CA LEU A 340 -37.77 13.48 0.52
C LEU A 340 -38.92 12.65 -0.03
#